data_AF-A0A960X4N1-F1
#
_entry.id   AF-A0A960X4N1-F1
#
_cell.length_a   1.000
_cell.length_b   1.000
_cell.length_c   1.000
_cell.angle_alpha   90.00
_cell.angle_beta   90.00
_cell.angle_gamma   90.00
#
_symmetry.space_group_name_H-M   'P 1'
#
loop_
_entity.id
_entity.type
_entity.pdbx_description
1 polymer ?
#
loop_
_entity_poly.entity_id
_entity_poly.type
_entity_poly.pdbx_seq_one_letter_code
_entity_poly.pdbx_strand_id
1 'polypeptide(L)'
;MKKGLIFGLFCFCVLTLSAFEIDRQTGIWSGLDSGKFHRHDTRLCAEFVKFFQAEEAKTIVDFGCGMGSHVRAFKNKGFITRGFDGNPDTPELTKGLCEVLDLTIPHDLKTKFDWVVSLEVGEHVPRPFEKIFVENLVRHAEKGIILSWAPKGQRGKGHFNEQNNDYVKELLQGYGFTPDLEAEQRFRENSDRYWFKNSIMVFRRA
;
A
#
# COMPACT_ATOMS: atom_id res chain seq x y z
N MET A 1 69.19 -11.42 -12.68
CA MET A 1 68.22 -12.54 -12.59
C MET A 1 67.06 -12.14 -11.68
N LYS A 2 65.85 -12.21 -12.26
CA LYS A 2 64.50 -12.33 -11.65
C LYS A 2 64.04 -11.33 -10.57
N LYS A 3 63.23 -10.39 -11.05
CA LYS A 3 62.17 -9.67 -10.31
C LYS A 3 61.12 -10.68 -9.83
N GLY A 4 60.64 -10.54 -8.59
CA GLY A 4 59.47 -11.27 -8.06
C GLY A 4 58.44 -10.27 -7.55
N LEU A 5 57.42 -10.02 -8.36
CA LEU A 5 56.29 -9.15 -8.05
C LEU A 5 55.19 -10.03 -7.44
N ILE A 6 54.87 -9.83 -6.17
CA ILE A 6 53.75 -10.52 -5.50
C ILE A 6 52.47 -9.77 -5.89
N PHE A 7 51.68 -10.38 -6.78
CA PHE A 7 50.33 -9.93 -7.07
C PHE A 7 49.42 -10.33 -5.90
N GLY A 8 49.05 -9.35 -5.07
CA GLY A 8 47.95 -9.50 -4.12
C GLY A 8 46.63 -9.60 -4.87
N LEU A 9 46.03 -10.79 -4.88
CA LEU A 9 44.68 -11.00 -5.37
C LEU A 9 43.72 -10.32 -4.38
N PHE A 10 43.33 -9.06 -4.65
CA PHE A 10 42.20 -8.44 -3.97
C PHE A 10 40.95 -9.20 -4.40
N CYS A 11 40.49 -10.11 -3.55
CA CYS A 11 39.18 -10.71 -3.65
C CYS A 11 38.16 -9.58 -3.42
N PHE A 12 37.67 -8.98 -4.51
CA PHE A 12 36.45 -8.19 -4.46
C PHE A 12 35.35 -9.14 -4.01
N CYS A 13 35.03 -9.08 -2.72
CA CYS A 13 33.80 -9.63 -2.20
C CYS A 13 32.69 -8.86 -2.93
N VAL A 14 32.11 -9.47 -3.97
CA VAL A 14 30.84 -9.00 -4.53
C VAL A 14 29.84 -9.23 -3.42
N LEU A 15 29.72 -8.24 -2.54
CA LEU A 15 28.54 -8.07 -1.69
C LEU A 15 27.38 -8.11 -2.68
N THR A 16 26.62 -9.20 -2.66
CA THR A 16 25.31 -9.24 -3.30
C THR A 16 24.53 -8.10 -2.70
N LEU A 17 24.48 -6.95 -3.39
CA LEU A 17 23.48 -5.92 -3.14
C LEU A 17 22.15 -6.68 -3.03
N SER A 18 21.44 -6.50 -1.92
CA SER A 18 20.10 -7.06 -1.82
C SER A 18 19.34 -6.56 -3.04
N ALA A 19 18.71 -7.47 -3.79
CA ALA A 19 17.92 -7.13 -4.98
C ALA A 19 16.64 -6.33 -4.64
N PHE A 20 16.61 -5.76 -3.43
CA PHE A 20 15.54 -5.05 -2.79
C PHE A 20 16.11 -4.12 -1.70
N GLU A 21 15.60 -2.90 -1.59
CA GLU A 21 15.95 -1.93 -0.53
C GLU A 21 14.70 -1.23 0.03
N ILE A 22 14.78 -0.77 1.28
CA ILE A 22 13.77 0.12 1.90
C ILE A 22 14.45 1.45 2.17
N ASP A 23 14.02 2.50 1.46
CA ASP A 23 14.44 3.86 1.76
C ASP A 23 13.78 4.31 3.07
N ARG A 24 14.59 4.58 4.09
CA ARG A 24 14.11 5.02 5.40
C ARG A 24 13.60 6.46 5.41
N GLN A 25 13.96 7.27 4.41
CA GLN A 25 13.53 8.67 4.31
C GLN A 25 12.12 8.79 3.74
N THR A 26 11.75 7.91 2.80
CA THR A 26 10.44 7.93 2.13
C THR A 26 9.56 6.76 2.54
N GLY A 27 10.13 5.67 3.02
CA GLY A 27 9.41 4.41 3.26
C GLY A 27 9.28 3.52 2.03
N ILE A 28 9.82 3.94 0.88
CA ILE A 28 9.66 3.24 -0.39
C ILE A 28 10.46 1.94 -0.41
N TRP A 29 9.79 0.89 -0.87
CA TRP A 29 10.36 -0.41 -1.18
C TRP A 29 10.79 -0.40 -2.65
N SER A 30 12.07 -0.58 -2.96
CA SER A 30 12.61 -0.56 -4.34
C SER A 30 13.25 -1.88 -4.72
N GLY A 31 13.26 -2.23 -6.01
CA GLY A 31 13.82 -3.48 -6.52
C GLY A 31 12.76 -4.56 -6.75
N LEU A 32 12.99 -5.41 -7.75
CA LEU A 32 12.06 -6.48 -8.15
C LEU A 32 11.80 -7.52 -7.06
N ASP A 33 12.76 -7.73 -6.16
CA ASP A 33 12.60 -8.70 -5.07
C ASP A 33 11.63 -8.24 -3.96
N SER A 34 11.24 -6.96 -3.94
CA SER A 34 10.12 -6.47 -3.12
C SER A 34 8.85 -7.30 -3.34
N GLY A 35 8.64 -7.74 -4.59
CA GLY A 35 7.54 -8.59 -5.04
C GLY A 35 7.31 -9.82 -4.17
N LYS A 36 8.40 -10.38 -3.63
CA LYS A 36 8.39 -11.59 -2.79
C LYS A 36 7.79 -11.36 -1.40
N PHE A 37 7.67 -10.12 -0.96
CA PHE A 37 7.15 -9.74 0.35
C PHE A 37 5.68 -9.36 0.34
N HIS A 38 5.11 -8.99 -0.81
CA HIS A 38 3.68 -8.75 -0.91
C HIS A 38 2.87 -10.01 -0.65
N ARG A 39 1.74 -9.85 0.03
CA ARG A 39 0.82 -10.93 0.39
C ARG A 39 -0.57 -10.55 -0.09
N HIS A 40 -1.12 -11.37 -0.98
CA HIS A 40 -2.51 -11.23 -1.39
C HIS A 40 -3.43 -12.07 -0.48
N ASP A 41 -4.61 -11.52 -0.21
CA ASP A 41 -5.72 -12.19 0.48
C ASP A 41 -6.88 -12.29 -0.52
N THR A 42 -7.00 -13.45 -1.15
CA THR A 42 -8.01 -13.70 -2.20
C THR A 42 -9.43 -13.59 -1.65
N ARG A 43 -9.65 -14.02 -0.41
CA ARG A 43 -10.98 -14.01 0.22
C ARG A 43 -11.42 -12.58 0.51
N LEU A 44 -10.52 -11.77 1.10
CA LEU A 44 -10.78 -10.37 1.35
C LEU A 44 -10.99 -9.58 0.04
N CYS A 45 -10.18 -9.85 -0.98
CA CYS A 45 -10.32 -9.21 -2.28
C CYS A 45 -11.68 -9.52 -2.95
N ALA A 46 -12.14 -10.76 -2.86
CA ALA A 46 -13.47 -11.13 -3.35
C ALA A 46 -14.58 -10.40 -2.57
N GLU A 47 -14.36 -10.13 -1.29
CA GLU A 47 -15.30 -9.38 -0.47
C GLU A 47 -15.36 -7.89 -0.83
N PHE A 48 -14.20 -7.27 -1.14
CA PHE A 48 -14.17 -5.91 -1.69
C PHE A 48 -14.97 -5.79 -2.98
N VAL A 49 -14.84 -6.76 -3.89
CA VAL A 49 -15.62 -6.77 -5.14
C VAL A 49 -17.13 -6.75 -4.85
N LYS A 50 -17.62 -7.61 -3.95
CA LYS A 50 -19.05 -7.64 -3.58
C LYS A 50 -19.49 -6.32 -2.96
N PHE A 51 -18.66 -5.75 -2.08
CA PHE A 51 -18.92 -4.47 -1.46
C PHE A 51 -19.04 -3.36 -2.51
N PHE A 52 -18.07 -3.23 -3.42
CA PHE A 52 -18.11 -2.22 -4.47
C PHE A 52 -19.28 -2.38 -5.44
N GLN A 53 -19.72 -3.62 -5.72
CA GLN A 53 -20.93 -3.87 -6.50
C GLN A 53 -22.19 -3.39 -5.77
N ALA A 54 -22.29 -3.65 -4.46
CA ALA A 54 -23.41 -3.19 -3.63
C ALA A 54 -23.44 -1.66 -3.46
N GLU A 55 -22.26 -1.02 -3.43
CA GLU A 55 -22.10 0.44 -3.38
C GLU A 55 -22.29 1.15 -4.73
N GLU A 56 -22.60 0.37 -5.79
CA GLU A 56 -22.66 0.85 -7.17
C GLU A 56 -21.42 1.68 -7.55
N ALA A 57 -20.25 1.24 -7.09
CA ALA A 57 -18.98 1.89 -7.39
C ALA A 57 -18.60 1.63 -8.86
N LYS A 58 -18.05 2.65 -9.51
CA LYS A 58 -17.56 2.64 -10.89
C LYS A 58 -16.06 2.80 -10.93
N THR A 59 -15.51 3.69 -10.11
CA THR A 59 -14.09 4.06 -10.13
C THR A 59 -13.40 3.73 -8.79
N ILE A 60 -12.25 3.07 -8.86
CA ILE A 60 -11.46 2.68 -7.68
C ILE A 60 -10.00 3.06 -7.89
N VAL A 61 -9.32 3.54 -6.85
CA VAL A 61 -7.87 3.67 -6.84
C VAL A 61 -7.26 2.87 -5.70
N ASP A 62 -6.19 2.13 -6.00
CA ASP A 62 -5.39 1.37 -5.03
C ASP A 62 -4.04 2.06 -4.82
N PHE A 63 -3.84 2.71 -3.68
CA PHE A 63 -2.61 3.39 -3.30
C PHE A 63 -1.76 2.49 -2.40
N GLY A 64 -0.56 2.14 -2.87
CA GLY A 64 0.26 1.05 -2.33
C GLY A 64 -0.12 -0.31 -2.92
N CYS A 65 -0.34 -0.37 -4.24
CA CYS A 65 -0.92 -1.54 -4.91
C CYS A 65 0.02 -2.76 -4.97
N GLY A 66 1.31 -2.60 -4.68
CA GLY A 66 2.34 -3.63 -4.77
C GLY A 66 2.29 -4.38 -6.11
N MET A 67 1.99 -5.67 -6.07
CA MET A 67 1.89 -6.54 -7.25
C MET A 67 0.62 -6.31 -8.12
N GLY A 68 -0.22 -5.35 -7.78
CA GLY A 68 -1.43 -4.99 -8.55
C GLY A 68 -2.53 -6.05 -8.50
N SER A 69 -2.54 -6.93 -7.48
CA SER A 69 -3.50 -8.04 -7.39
C SER A 69 -4.94 -7.55 -7.25
N HIS A 70 -5.19 -6.55 -6.38
CA HIS A 70 -6.52 -5.94 -6.24
C HIS A 70 -6.94 -5.22 -7.52
N VAL A 71 -6.04 -4.41 -8.08
CA VAL A 71 -6.27 -3.70 -9.35
C VAL A 71 -6.71 -4.66 -10.45
N ARG A 72 -6.03 -5.81 -10.60
CA ARG A 72 -6.41 -6.83 -11.59
C ARG A 72 -7.77 -7.42 -11.30
N ALA A 73 -8.06 -7.77 -10.05
CA ALA A 73 -9.34 -8.33 -9.65
C ALA A 73 -10.49 -7.35 -9.91
N PHE A 74 -10.31 -6.06 -9.59
CA PHE A 74 -11.32 -5.04 -9.80
C PHE A 74 -11.56 -4.78 -11.29
N LYS A 75 -10.50 -4.64 -12.11
CA LYS A 75 -10.65 -4.52 -13.57
C LYS A 75 -11.36 -5.72 -14.19
N ASN A 76 -11.05 -6.94 -13.75
CA ASN A 76 -11.71 -8.17 -14.22
C ASN A 76 -13.22 -8.23 -13.89
N LYS A 77 -13.69 -7.38 -12.96
CA LYS A 77 -15.09 -7.25 -12.57
C LYS A 77 -15.77 -6.01 -13.17
N GLY A 78 -15.08 -5.29 -14.05
CA GLY A 78 -15.62 -4.16 -14.80
C GLY A 78 -15.43 -2.79 -14.15
N PHE A 79 -14.73 -2.70 -13.00
CA PHE A 79 -14.45 -1.41 -12.38
C PHE A 79 -13.33 -0.66 -13.11
N ILE A 80 -13.51 0.65 -13.28
CA ILE A 80 -12.46 1.55 -13.78
C ILE A 80 -11.46 1.75 -12.65
N THR A 81 -10.33 1.04 -12.72
CA THR A 81 -9.38 0.99 -11.61
C THR A 81 -8.00 1.53 -11.98
N ARG A 82 -7.40 2.35 -11.12
CA ARG A 82 -5.98 2.72 -11.17
C ARG A 82 -5.25 2.16 -9.95
N GLY A 83 -3.97 1.85 -10.12
CA GLY A 83 -3.12 1.35 -9.06
C GLY A 83 -1.80 2.11 -9.06
N PHE A 84 -1.34 2.49 -7.88
CA PHE A 84 -0.06 3.14 -7.72
C PHE A 84 0.73 2.57 -6.57
N ASP A 85 2.05 2.52 -6.71
CA ASP A 85 2.96 2.13 -5.64
C ASP A 85 4.25 2.96 -5.72
N GLY A 86 4.92 3.15 -4.58
CA GLY A 86 6.16 3.93 -4.50
C GLY A 86 7.34 3.24 -5.18
N ASN A 87 7.28 1.91 -5.37
CA ASN A 87 8.38 1.17 -6.01
C ASN A 87 8.60 1.65 -7.46
N PRO A 88 9.81 2.11 -7.82
CA PRO A 88 10.15 2.48 -9.21
C PRO A 88 9.91 1.36 -10.24
N ASP A 89 10.00 0.10 -9.83
CA ASP A 89 9.82 -1.07 -10.68
C ASP A 89 8.36 -1.52 -10.80
N THR A 90 7.39 -0.76 -10.25
CA THR A 90 5.95 -1.10 -10.29
C THR A 90 5.44 -1.41 -11.70
N PRO A 91 5.80 -0.66 -12.77
CA PRO A 91 5.39 -1.01 -14.13
C PRO A 91 5.89 -2.40 -14.56
N GLU A 92 7.11 -2.80 -14.15
CA GLU A 92 7.62 -4.14 -14.47
C GLU A 92 6.95 -5.22 -13.62
N LEU A 93 6.91 -5.03 -12.30
CA LEU A 93 6.29 -5.95 -11.33
C LEU A 93 4.84 -6.29 -11.68
N THR A 94 4.11 -5.29 -12.20
CA THR A 94 2.69 -5.40 -12.52
C THR A 94 2.40 -5.64 -14.01
N LYS A 95 3.45 -5.72 -14.86
CA LYS A 95 3.34 -5.85 -16.32
C LYS A 95 2.54 -4.72 -16.97
N GLY A 96 2.81 -3.49 -16.55
CA GLY A 96 2.18 -2.25 -17.02
C GLY A 96 0.77 -2.02 -16.48
N LEU A 97 0.32 -2.80 -15.49
CA LEU A 97 -1.02 -2.67 -14.92
C LEU A 97 -1.15 -1.45 -14.00
N CYS A 98 -0.07 -1.12 -13.29
CA CYS A 98 -0.01 -0.06 -12.27
C CYS A 98 1.14 0.92 -12.56
N GLU A 99 1.07 2.08 -11.94
CA GLU A 99 1.97 3.22 -12.15
C GLU A 99 2.79 3.53 -10.88
N VAL A 100 3.87 4.30 -11.01
CA VAL A 100 4.69 4.71 -9.85
C VAL A 100 4.12 5.99 -9.25
N LEU A 101 3.99 6.04 -7.93
CA LEU A 101 3.60 7.25 -7.20
C LEU A 101 4.14 7.21 -5.77
N ASP A 102 4.94 8.20 -5.40
CA ASP A 102 5.41 8.40 -4.03
C ASP A 102 4.34 9.07 -3.17
N LEU A 103 3.75 8.34 -2.23
CA LEU A 103 2.68 8.85 -1.37
C LEU A 103 3.15 9.83 -0.28
N THR A 104 4.46 10.07 -0.15
CA THR A 104 5.04 11.04 0.79
C THR A 104 5.06 12.47 0.27
N ILE A 105 4.74 12.68 -1.01
CA ILE A 105 4.59 14.01 -1.61
C ILE A 105 3.13 14.26 -2.03
N PRO A 106 2.67 15.53 -2.12
CA PRO A 106 1.29 15.83 -2.51
C PRO A 106 1.02 15.47 -3.98
N HIS A 107 -0.11 14.80 -4.23
CA HIS A 107 -0.58 14.46 -5.57
C HIS A 107 -1.96 15.02 -5.86
N ASP A 108 -2.16 15.44 -7.11
CA ASP A 108 -3.46 15.79 -7.65
C ASP A 108 -3.63 15.12 -9.02
N LEU A 109 -4.34 13.99 -9.02
CA LEU A 109 -4.60 13.19 -10.23
C LEU A 109 -5.63 13.84 -11.15
N LYS A 110 -6.13 15.05 -10.84
CA LYS A 110 -7.17 15.77 -11.58
C LYS A 110 -8.47 14.97 -11.75
N THR A 111 -8.69 14.02 -10.83
CA THR A 111 -9.87 13.16 -10.79
C THR A 111 -10.08 12.64 -9.37
N LYS A 112 -11.27 12.14 -9.10
CA LYS A 112 -11.61 11.40 -7.89
C LYS A 112 -12.13 10.02 -8.25
N PHE A 113 -12.14 9.14 -7.27
CA PHE A 113 -12.60 7.76 -7.38
C PHE A 113 -13.74 7.56 -6.38
N ASP A 114 -14.72 6.74 -6.72
CA ASP A 114 -15.78 6.38 -5.77
C ASP A 114 -15.16 5.84 -4.49
N TRP A 115 -14.16 4.95 -4.61
CA TRP A 115 -13.45 4.38 -3.48
C TRP A 115 -11.94 4.45 -3.63
N VAL A 116 -11.28 4.78 -2.53
CA VAL A 116 -9.82 4.65 -2.36
C VAL A 116 -9.53 3.43 -1.51
N VAL A 117 -8.57 2.61 -1.92
CA VAL A 117 -8.03 1.48 -1.17
C VAL A 117 -6.56 1.77 -0.85
N SER A 118 -6.13 1.51 0.38
CA SER A 118 -4.72 1.52 0.76
C SER A 118 -4.50 0.55 1.92
N LEU A 119 -3.75 -0.52 1.70
CA LEU A 119 -3.63 -1.61 2.68
C LEU A 119 -2.16 -1.87 3.03
N GLU A 120 -1.84 -1.82 4.32
CA GLU A 120 -0.49 -1.97 4.88
C GLU A 120 0.52 -1.01 4.22
N VAL A 121 0.20 0.29 4.25
CA VAL A 121 1.00 1.38 3.66
C VAL A 121 1.43 2.41 4.69
N GLY A 122 0.49 2.87 5.53
CA GLY A 122 0.74 3.98 6.45
C GLY A 122 1.89 3.70 7.43
N GLU A 123 2.09 2.45 7.83
CA GLU A 123 3.17 2.03 8.70
C GLU A 123 4.56 2.15 8.06
N HIS A 124 4.62 2.14 6.73
CA HIS A 124 5.83 2.36 5.95
C HIS A 124 6.09 3.85 5.70
N VAL A 125 5.08 4.71 5.78
CA VAL A 125 5.23 6.16 5.60
C VAL A 125 5.84 6.78 6.86
N PRO A 126 7.04 7.40 6.79
CA PRO A 126 7.64 8.04 7.95
C PRO A 126 6.73 9.14 8.54
N ARG A 127 6.72 9.26 9.87
CA ARG A 127 5.81 10.14 10.62
C ARG A 127 5.70 11.58 10.08
N PRO A 128 6.77 12.26 9.61
CA PRO A 128 6.66 13.61 9.04
C PRO A 128 5.77 13.70 7.80
N PHE A 129 5.61 12.61 7.05
CA PHE A 129 4.84 12.56 5.79
C PHE A 129 3.44 11.97 5.96
N GLU A 130 3.07 11.53 7.16
CA GLU A 130 1.75 10.94 7.46
C GLU A 130 0.60 11.84 7.00
N LYS A 131 0.67 13.14 7.30
CA LYS A 131 -0.36 14.09 6.89
C LYS A 131 -0.51 14.14 5.37
N ILE A 132 0.60 14.13 4.64
CA ILE A 132 0.59 14.16 3.17
C ILE A 132 0.00 12.87 2.61
N PHE A 133 0.38 11.71 3.17
CA PHE A 133 -0.21 10.42 2.80
C PHE A 133 -1.73 10.43 2.98
N VAL A 134 -2.22 10.84 4.14
CA VAL A 134 -3.67 10.90 4.41
C VAL A 134 -4.36 11.90 3.51
N GLU A 135 -3.76 13.07 3.25
CA GLU A 135 -4.30 14.06 2.32
C GLU A 135 -4.37 13.55 0.88
N ASN A 136 -3.42 12.70 0.46
CA ASN A 136 -3.50 12.01 -0.82
C ASN A 136 -4.69 11.04 -0.86
N LEU A 137 -4.97 10.27 0.20
CA LEU A 137 -6.16 9.40 0.21
C LEU A 137 -7.45 10.24 0.19
N VAL A 138 -7.55 11.21 1.09
CA VAL A 138 -8.73 12.06 1.28
C VAL A 138 -9.07 12.87 0.04
N ARG A 139 -8.08 13.44 -0.67
CA ARG A 139 -8.32 14.24 -1.88
C ARG A 139 -9.00 13.44 -2.99
N HIS A 140 -8.67 12.15 -3.09
CA HIS A 140 -9.08 11.31 -4.22
C HIS A 140 -10.31 10.44 -3.93
N ALA A 141 -10.79 10.36 -2.68
CA ALA A 141 -11.99 9.60 -2.32
C ALA A 141 -13.27 10.41 -2.49
N GLU A 142 -14.24 9.93 -3.27
CA GLU A 142 -15.57 10.54 -3.40
C GLU A 142 -16.56 9.96 -2.40
N LYS A 143 -16.75 8.62 -2.38
CA LYS A 143 -17.68 7.94 -1.46
C LYS A 143 -17.00 7.45 -0.19
N GLY A 144 -15.79 6.91 -0.28
CA GLY A 144 -15.15 6.32 0.89
C GLY A 144 -13.71 5.84 0.70
N ILE A 145 -13.12 5.40 1.82
CA ILE A 145 -11.75 4.89 1.92
C ILE A 145 -11.79 3.52 2.63
N ILE A 146 -11.14 2.52 2.05
CA ILE A 146 -10.80 1.27 2.73
C ILE A 146 -9.31 1.35 3.06
N LEU A 147 -8.98 1.26 4.36
CA LEU A 147 -7.63 1.47 4.86
C LEU A 147 -7.23 0.31 5.77
N SER A 148 -6.00 -0.18 5.66
CA SER A 148 -5.36 -0.92 6.75
C SER A 148 -4.02 -0.29 7.09
N TRP A 149 -3.72 -0.28 8.37
CA TRP A 149 -2.51 0.31 8.93
C TRP A 149 -2.08 -0.56 10.11
N ALA A 150 -0.85 -1.06 10.09
CA ALA A 150 -0.32 -1.87 11.18
C ALA A 150 -0.49 -1.15 12.55
N PRO A 151 -1.21 -1.76 13.53
CA PRO A 151 -1.32 -1.24 14.88
C PRO A 151 0.03 -1.29 15.61
N LYS A 152 0.19 -0.46 16.63
CA LYS A 152 1.43 -0.39 17.41
C LYS A 152 1.77 -1.76 18.00
N GLY A 153 2.98 -2.23 17.71
CA GLY A 153 3.47 -3.52 18.18
C GLY A 153 3.20 -4.70 17.22
N GLN A 154 2.54 -4.48 16.07
CA GLN A 154 2.43 -5.51 15.02
C GLN A 154 3.83 -5.94 14.52
N ARG A 155 4.76 -4.98 14.43
CA ARG A 155 6.12 -5.11 13.89
C ARG A 155 6.12 -5.53 12.43
N GLY A 156 7.24 -5.32 11.76
CA GLY A 156 7.42 -5.72 10.38
C GLY A 156 8.62 -5.05 9.75
N LYS A 157 8.99 -5.49 8.55
CA LYS A 157 10.09 -4.86 7.80
C LYS A 157 9.64 -3.47 7.37
N GLY A 158 10.47 -2.46 7.61
CA GLY A 158 10.15 -1.09 7.20
C GLY A 158 8.94 -0.48 7.91
N HIS A 159 8.55 -0.97 9.10
CA HIS A 159 7.53 -0.31 9.91
C HIS A 159 8.19 0.84 10.68
N PHE A 160 7.88 2.07 10.28
CA PHE A 160 8.39 3.30 10.91
C PHE A 160 7.29 4.04 11.68
N ASN A 161 6.03 3.82 11.33
CA ASN A 161 4.91 4.64 11.79
C ASN A 161 3.66 3.81 12.10
N GLU A 162 3.78 2.77 12.93
CA GLU A 162 2.61 1.98 13.35
C GLU A 162 1.61 2.84 14.15
N GLN A 163 0.32 2.73 13.84
CA GLN A 163 -0.75 3.50 14.48
C GLN A 163 -1.95 2.63 14.81
N ASN A 164 -2.49 2.79 16.02
CA ASN A 164 -3.70 2.06 16.43
C ASN A 164 -4.93 2.59 15.68
N ASN A 165 -5.92 1.72 15.46
CA ASN A 165 -7.11 2.05 14.69
C ASN A 165 -7.86 3.27 15.22
N ASP A 166 -7.96 3.46 16.54
CA ASP A 166 -8.67 4.60 17.12
C ASP A 166 -8.03 5.93 16.69
N TYR A 167 -6.70 6.00 16.66
CA TYR A 167 -5.97 7.16 16.16
C TYR A 167 -6.27 7.42 14.68
N VAL A 168 -6.22 6.37 13.85
CA VAL A 168 -6.47 6.49 12.40
C VAL A 168 -7.93 6.89 12.13
N LYS A 169 -8.86 6.38 12.93
CA LYS A 169 -10.28 6.74 12.86
C LYS A 169 -10.51 8.21 13.22
N GLU A 170 -9.96 8.68 14.33
CA GLU A 170 -10.01 10.09 14.73
C GLU A 170 -9.38 11.02 13.66
N LEU A 171 -8.25 10.59 13.09
CA LEU A 171 -7.56 11.32 12.03
C LEU A 171 -8.46 11.52 10.80
N LEU A 172 -9.08 10.45 10.29
CA LEU A 172 -9.97 10.53 9.13
C LEU A 172 -11.30 11.23 9.45
N GLN A 173 -11.81 11.12 10.68
CA GLN A 173 -12.95 11.93 11.13
C GLN A 173 -12.67 13.43 11.02
N GLY A 174 -11.46 13.87 11.35
CA GLY A 174 -11.02 15.26 11.13
C GLY A 174 -11.06 15.72 9.67
N TYR A 175 -11.11 14.79 8.71
CA TYR A 175 -11.24 15.04 7.27
C TYR A 175 -12.66 14.81 6.72
N GLY A 176 -13.66 14.64 7.60
CA GLY A 176 -15.06 14.45 7.20
C GLY A 176 -15.40 13.02 6.78
N PHE A 177 -14.70 12.03 7.32
CA PHE A 177 -14.97 10.61 7.09
C PHE A 177 -15.46 9.92 8.36
N THR A 178 -16.55 9.18 8.26
CA THR A 178 -17.11 8.41 9.38
C THR A 178 -16.76 6.92 9.23
N PRO A 179 -16.31 6.23 10.29
CA PRO A 179 -16.09 4.79 10.26
C PRO A 179 -17.36 4.00 9.94
N ASP A 180 -17.28 3.09 8.98
CA ASP A 180 -18.29 2.07 8.67
C ASP A 180 -17.92 0.77 9.41
N LEU A 181 -18.44 0.63 10.63
CA LEU A 181 -18.11 -0.49 11.51
C LEU A 181 -18.68 -1.83 11.01
N GLU A 182 -19.78 -1.80 10.26
CA GLU A 182 -20.39 -3.01 9.71
C GLU A 182 -19.52 -3.57 8.56
N ALA A 183 -19.12 -2.71 7.62
CA ALA A 183 -18.21 -3.11 6.55
C ALA A 183 -16.83 -3.52 7.10
N GLU A 184 -16.32 -2.81 8.11
CA GLU A 184 -15.09 -3.16 8.83
C GLU A 184 -15.16 -4.58 9.40
N GLN A 185 -16.21 -4.89 10.18
CA GLN A 185 -16.39 -6.22 10.77
C GLN A 185 -16.50 -7.29 9.68
N ARG A 186 -17.32 -7.05 8.65
CA ARG A 186 -17.51 -7.97 7.53
C ARG A 186 -16.18 -8.29 6.82
N PHE A 187 -15.32 -7.31 6.61
CA PHE A 187 -14.01 -7.52 5.99
C PHE A 187 -13.05 -8.31 6.89
N ARG A 188 -13.06 -8.05 8.21
CA ARG A 188 -12.25 -8.83 9.18
C ARG A 188 -12.66 -10.30 9.23
N GLU A 189 -13.96 -10.57 9.18
CA GLU A 189 -14.51 -11.94 9.15
C GLU A 189 -14.17 -12.67 7.84
N ASN A 190 -13.98 -11.92 6.75
CA ASN A 190 -13.68 -12.45 5.43
C ASN A 190 -12.21 -12.28 5.00
N SER A 191 -11.31 -12.08 5.96
CA SER A 191 -9.87 -12.13 5.70
C SER A 191 -9.24 -13.43 6.22
N ASP A 192 -8.36 -14.00 5.40
CA ASP A 192 -7.52 -15.15 5.75
C ASP A 192 -6.23 -14.70 6.47
N ARG A 193 -5.79 -13.46 6.27
CA ARG A 193 -4.59 -12.91 6.94
C ARG A 193 -4.94 -12.37 8.32
N TYR A 194 -4.21 -12.82 9.33
CA TYR A 194 -4.51 -12.46 10.71
C TYR A 194 -4.38 -10.95 10.99
N TRP A 195 -3.48 -10.23 10.31
CA TRP A 195 -3.29 -8.79 10.53
C TRP A 195 -4.50 -7.98 10.10
N PHE A 196 -5.09 -8.28 8.93
CA PHE A 196 -6.30 -7.60 8.46
C PHE A 196 -7.51 -7.80 9.38
N LYS A 197 -7.57 -8.90 10.15
CA LYS A 197 -8.59 -9.08 11.19
C LYS A 197 -8.55 -8.00 12.28
N ASN A 198 -7.42 -7.32 12.42
CA ASN A 198 -7.18 -6.29 13.43
C ASN A 198 -6.89 -4.91 12.83
N SER A 199 -6.38 -4.80 11.60
CA SER A 199 -5.92 -3.53 11.03
C SER A 199 -6.86 -2.91 10.00
N ILE A 200 -7.74 -3.69 9.36
CA ILE A 200 -8.63 -3.12 8.33
C ILE A 200 -9.72 -2.26 8.95
N MET A 201 -10.00 -1.15 8.28
CA MET A 201 -10.99 -0.13 8.61
C MET A 201 -11.68 0.34 7.31
N VAL A 202 -12.94 0.74 7.43
CA VAL A 202 -13.72 1.27 6.31
C VAL A 202 -14.29 2.61 6.72
N PHE A 203 -14.26 3.57 5.81
CA PHE A 203 -14.69 4.93 6.06
C PHE A 203 -15.58 5.41 4.92
N ARG A 204 -16.70 6.07 5.27
CA ARG A 204 -17.57 6.76 4.32
C ARG A 204 -17.38 8.26 4.47
N ARG A 205 -17.38 8.98 3.35
CA ARG A 205 -17.43 10.44 3.36
C ARG A 205 -18.81 10.85 3.89
N ALA A 206 -18.81 11.73 4.89
CA ALA A 206 -20.03 12.28 5.50
C ALA A 206 -20.75 13.25 4.55
#